data_AF-A0A4Q3BDS5-F1
#
_entry.id   AF-A0A4Q3BDS5-F1
#
_cell.length_a   1.000
_cell.length_b   1.000
_cell.length_c   1.000
_cell.angle_alpha   90.00
_cell.angle_beta   90.00
_cell.angle_gamma   90.00
#
_symmetry.space_group_name_H-M   'P 1'
#
loop_
_entity.id
_entity.type
_entity.pdbx_description
1 polymer ?
#
loop_
_entity_poly.entity_id
_entity_poly.type
_entity_poly.pdbx_seq_one_letter_code
_entity_poly.pdbx_strand_id
1 'polypeptide(L)'
;MVITKHFLSEKLGLDFEIAQFFADRKVPANNLYWKGRFLYLSFGTGFLFIPIIMDAIYKSGVDKKVVMDPERIHRMEQSFDIVMQYERKRISFGDYIKGMSEVFLPHVKNHELYDDLLRYFKNETTQTYALGTSVAALDRADAFLFSLTDLPIDHERMNTILRRWYYLAVAHLMLDDFVDLDEDREKGEENALIDLGDNKAALQKCQDMLQQNIDGLKETNELVAAFFQKIYDKAIQDEPVQALNKR
;
A
#
# COMPACT_ATOMS: atom_id res chain seq x y z
N MET A 1 16.69 -5.85 -14.10
CA MET A 1 17.31 -4.56 -13.71
C MET A 1 17.32 -4.50 -12.18
N VAL A 2 18.41 -4.08 -11.55
CA VAL A 2 18.51 -3.94 -10.09
C VAL A 2 18.00 -2.55 -9.70
N ILE A 3 17.13 -2.46 -8.70
CA ILE A 3 16.69 -1.17 -8.15
C ILE A 3 17.80 -0.67 -7.23
N THR A 4 18.38 0.47 -7.58
CA THR A 4 19.45 1.12 -6.80
C THR A 4 18.89 2.31 -6.04
N LYS A 5 19.63 2.79 -5.03
CA LYS A 5 19.33 4.06 -4.36
C LYS A 5 19.24 5.25 -5.32
N HIS A 6 20.03 5.25 -6.40
CA HIS A 6 19.97 6.28 -7.45
C HIS A 6 18.66 6.21 -8.23
N PHE A 7 18.18 5.00 -8.55
CA PHE A 7 16.85 4.86 -9.15
C PHE A 7 15.77 5.43 -8.23
N LEU A 8 15.75 5.03 -6.96
CA LEU A 8 14.76 5.49 -5.99
C LEU A 8 14.81 7.01 -5.77
N SER A 9 16.00 7.59 -5.61
CA SER A 9 16.15 9.04 -5.38
C SER A 9 15.92 9.87 -6.65
N GLU A 10 16.52 9.51 -7.78
CA GLU A 10 16.50 10.34 -8.99
C GLU A 10 15.26 10.11 -9.86
N LYS A 11 14.67 8.90 -9.84
CA LYS A 11 13.48 8.57 -10.65
C LYS A 11 12.19 8.59 -9.87
N LEU A 12 12.25 8.33 -8.56
CA LEU A 12 11.09 8.34 -7.68
C LEU A 12 11.15 9.47 -6.64
N GLY A 13 12.20 10.30 -6.58
CA GLY A 13 12.22 11.47 -5.70
C GLY A 13 12.26 11.16 -4.21
N LEU A 14 12.72 9.96 -3.83
CA LEU A 14 12.85 9.57 -2.42
C LEU A 14 14.06 10.24 -1.79
N ASP A 15 13.99 10.50 -0.48
CA ASP A 15 15.15 10.89 0.32
C ASP A 15 16.29 9.87 0.13
N PHE A 16 17.51 10.38 -0.07
CA PHE A 16 18.64 9.54 -0.46
C PHE A 16 19.02 8.52 0.62
N GLU A 17 18.90 8.87 1.91
CA GLU A 17 19.23 7.95 3.00
C GLU A 17 18.16 6.86 3.13
N ILE A 18 16.88 7.21 2.96
CA ILE A 18 15.78 6.22 2.92
C ILE A 18 15.96 5.29 1.72
N ALA A 19 16.23 5.86 0.54
CA ALA A 19 16.52 5.10 -0.68
C ALA A 19 17.69 4.14 -0.49
N GLN A 20 18.78 4.60 0.14
CA GLN A 20 19.92 3.75 0.45
C GLN A 20 19.57 2.65 1.45
N PHE A 21 18.89 2.99 2.53
CA PHE A 21 18.50 2.03 3.57
C PHE A 21 17.76 0.82 2.98
N PHE A 22 16.79 1.05 2.08
CA PHE A 22 16.02 -0.04 1.46
C PHE A 22 16.75 -0.72 0.30
N ALA A 23 17.57 0.00 -0.47
CA ALA A 23 18.36 -0.61 -1.54
C ALA A 23 19.44 -1.57 -1.01
N ASP A 24 20.02 -1.26 0.17
CA ASP A 24 21.06 -2.07 0.82
C ASP A 24 20.46 -3.16 1.73
N ARG A 25 19.14 -3.17 1.94
CA ARG A 25 18.46 -4.09 2.85
C ARG A 25 18.52 -5.53 2.32
N LYS A 26 18.74 -6.49 3.23
CA LYS A 26 18.74 -7.92 2.90
C LYS A 26 17.31 -8.46 2.94
N VAL A 27 17.05 -9.46 2.10
CA VAL A 27 15.81 -10.24 2.16
C VAL A 27 15.66 -10.87 3.56
N PRO A 28 14.50 -10.70 4.24
CA PRO A 28 14.23 -11.35 5.52
C PRO A 28 14.24 -12.87 5.37
N ALA A 29 14.92 -13.56 6.29
CA ALA A 29 14.94 -15.02 6.31
C ALA A 29 13.55 -15.57 6.65
N ASN A 30 13.18 -16.70 6.03
CA ASN A 30 11.92 -17.42 6.29
C ASN A 30 10.64 -16.60 6.11
N ASN A 31 10.67 -15.57 5.26
CA ASN A 31 9.52 -14.73 4.98
C ASN A 31 8.87 -15.09 3.63
N LEU A 32 7.57 -15.34 3.63
CA LEU A 32 6.78 -15.77 2.48
C LEU A 32 6.66 -14.70 1.39
N TYR A 33 6.72 -13.42 1.76
CA TYR A 33 6.62 -12.26 0.85
C TYR A 33 7.82 -12.20 -0.09
N TRP A 34 9.02 -12.43 0.47
CA TRP A 34 10.25 -12.51 -0.32
C TRP A 34 10.64 -13.95 -0.70
N LYS A 35 9.74 -14.93 -0.59
CA LYS A 35 10.08 -16.34 -0.88
C LYS A 35 10.62 -16.50 -2.30
N GLY A 36 11.83 -17.05 -2.41
CA GLY A 36 12.52 -17.27 -3.70
C GLY A 36 13.16 -16.02 -4.31
N ARG A 37 13.19 -14.89 -3.59
CA ARG A 37 13.85 -13.66 -4.04
C ARG A 37 15.27 -13.57 -3.50
N PHE A 38 16.17 -13.05 -4.35
CA PHE A 38 17.56 -12.74 -3.96
C PHE A 38 17.74 -11.28 -3.54
N LEU A 39 16.83 -10.40 -3.96
CA LEU A 39 16.89 -8.96 -3.72
C LEU A 39 15.66 -8.51 -2.94
N TYR A 40 15.86 -7.55 -2.02
CA TYR A 40 14.79 -6.97 -1.22
C TYR A 40 13.82 -6.16 -2.07
N LEU A 41 14.36 -5.38 -3.01
CA LEU A 41 13.60 -4.61 -3.99
C LEU A 41 13.61 -5.32 -5.35
N SER A 42 12.45 -5.35 -6.01
CA SER A 42 12.32 -5.79 -7.39
C SER A 42 11.32 -4.92 -8.14
N PHE A 43 11.44 -4.88 -9.47
CA PHE A 43 10.45 -4.20 -10.30
C PHE A 43 9.15 -4.99 -10.21
N GLY A 44 8.19 -4.38 -9.52
CA GLY A 44 6.92 -4.91 -9.08
C GLY A 44 6.35 -3.91 -8.10
N THR A 45 5.08 -3.58 -8.24
CA THR A 45 4.42 -2.50 -7.52
C THR A 45 4.49 -2.74 -6.00
N GLY A 46 4.30 -3.97 -5.54
CA GLY A 46 4.40 -4.34 -4.12
C GLY A 46 5.77 -4.10 -3.45
N PHE A 47 6.89 -4.28 -4.15
CA PHE A 47 8.23 -4.09 -3.54
C PHE A 47 8.69 -2.64 -3.55
N LEU A 48 8.35 -1.89 -4.61
CA LEU A 48 8.65 -0.46 -4.68
C LEU A 48 7.78 0.36 -3.74
N PHE A 49 6.61 -0.16 -3.37
CA PHE A 49 5.72 0.46 -2.41
C PHE A 49 6.39 0.74 -1.05
N ILE A 50 7.18 -0.21 -0.53
CA ILE A 50 7.82 -0.12 0.79
C ILE A 50 8.67 1.15 0.96
N PRO A 51 9.69 1.43 0.12
CA PRO A 51 10.46 2.65 0.27
C PRO A 51 9.63 3.91 -0.03
N ILE A 52 8.61 3.85 -0.90
CA ILE A 52 7.75 5.00 -1.20
C ILE A 52 6.91 5.40 0.02
N ILE A 53 6.26 4.44 0.70
CA ILE A 53 5.44 4.76 1.88
C ILE A 53 6.32 5.28 3.03
N MET A 54 7.53 4.76 3.20
CA MET A 54 8.46 5.22 4.23
C MET A 54 8.92 6.65 3.98
N ASP A 55 9.22 6.98 2.72
CA ASP A 55 9.51 8.36 2.31
C ASP A 55 8.30 9.29 2.48
N ALA A 56 7.07 8.82 2.21
CA ALA A 56 5.85 9.59 2.46
C ALA A 56 5.63 9.86 3.96
N ILE A 57 5.92 8.90 4.84
CA ILE A 57 5.89 9.08 6.29
C ILE A 57 6.94 10.13 6.71
N TYR A 58 8.17 10.02 6.21
CA TYR A 58 9.22 11.01 6.47
C TYR A 58 8.81 12.42 6.01
N LYS A 59 8.32 12.56 4.79
CA LYS A 59 7.82 13.83 4.24
C LYS A 59 6.58 14.37 4.97
N SER A 60 5.98 13.58 5.86
CA SER A 60 4.91 14.03 6.76
C SER A 60 5.45 14.63 8.07
N GLY A 61 6.78 14.73 8.22
CA GLY A 61 7.44 15.34 9.37
C GLY A 61 7.84 14.33 10.46
N VAL A 62 7.84 13.03 10.16
CA VAL A 62 8.37 12.01 11.08
C VAL A 62 9.89 11.98 11.00
N ASP A 63 10.56 11.91 12.15
CA ASP A 63 12.03 11.84 12.19
C ASP A 63 12.54 10.62 11.41
N LYS A 64 13.57 10.84 10.58
CA LYS A 64 14.14 9.80 9.72
C LYS A 64 14.66 8.60 10.52
N LYS A 65 15.17 8.80 11.74
CA LYS A 65 15.60 7.73 12.66
C LYS A 65 14.45 6.83 13.07
N VAL A 66 13.23 7.36 13.17
CA VAL A 66 12.02 6.58 13.45
C VAL A 66 11.57 5.83 12.20
N VAL A 67 11.57 6.51 11.04
CA VAL A 67 11.18 5.91 9.75
C VAL A 67 12.09 4.73 9.38
N MET A 68 13.40 4.89 9.59
CA MET A 68 14.43 3.88 9.26
C MET A 68 14.84 3.02 10.47
N ASP A 69 14.08 3.01 11.56
CA ASP A 69 14.36 2.15 12.71
C ASP A 69 14.35 0.67 12.27
N PRO A 70 15.48 -0.05 12.34
CA PRO A 70 15.57 -1.44 11.90
C PRO A 70 14.55 -2.36 12.56
N GLU A 71 14.23 -2.14 13.84
CA GLU A 71 13.26 -2.94 14.59
C GLU A 71 11.84 -2.70 14.09
N ARG A 72 11.50 -1.44 13.78
CA ARG A 72 10.21 -1.09 13.16
C ARG A 72 10.07 -1.72 11.78
N ILE A 73 11.11 -1.62 10.95
CA ILE A 73 11.08 -2.22 9.62
C ILE A 73 11.03 -3.75 9.72
N HIS A 74 11.68 -4.37 10.71
CA HIS A 74 11.56 -5.80 10.95
C HIS A 74 10.12 -6.23 11.29
N ARG A 75 9.40 -5.48 12.13
CA ARG A 75 7.98 -5.75 12.42
C ARG A 75 7.09 -5.59 11.19
N MET A 76 7.32 -4.57 10.38
CA MET A 76 6.64 -4.41 9.10
C MET A 76 6.92 -5.60 8.15
N GLU A 77 8.14 -6.14 8.15
CA GLU A 77 8.44 -7.34 7.36
C GLU A 77 7.72 -8.58 7.88
N GLN A 78 7.62 -8.74 9.20
CA GLN A 78 6.80 -9.80 9.80
C GLN A 78 5.35 -9.66 9.37
N SER A 79 4.80 -8.45 9.32
CA SER A 79 3.42 -8.24 8.87
C SER A 79 3.21 -8.64 7.40
N PHE A 80 4.19 -8.39 6.52
CA PHE A 80 4.14 -8.88 5.13
C PHE A 80 4.15 -10.41 5.01
N ASP A 81 4.79 -11.13 5.94
CA ASP A 81 4.68 -12.59 5.97
C ASP A 81 3.23 -13.03 6.22
N ILE A 82 2.57 -12.38 7.18
CA ILE A 82 1.17 -12.66 7.54
C ILE A 82 0.23 -12.34 6.35
N VAL A 83 0.45 -11.21 5.66
CA VAL A 83 -0.28 -10.87 4.42
C VAL A 83 -0.20 -12.04 3.43
N MET A 84 1.00 -12.56 3.16
CA MET A 84 1.14 -13.69 2.23
C MET A 84 0.52 -14.98 2.74
N GLN A 85 0.44 -15.20 4.05
CA GLN A 85 -0.28 -16.36 4.60
C GLN A 85 -1.77 -16.23 4.29
N TYR A 86 -2.33 -15.03 4.43
CA TYR A 86 -3.72 -14.74 4.10
C TYR A 86 -4.00 -14.88 2.60
N GLU A 87 -3.21 -14.22 1.73
CA GLU A 87 -3.37 -14.29 0.28
C GLU A 87 -3.26 -15.73 -0.25
N ARG A 88 -2.40 -16.54 0.35
CA ARG A 88 -2.26 -17.97 0.01
C ARG A 88 -3.30 -18.87 0.68
N LYS A 89 -4.34 -18.29 1.29
CA LYS A 89 -5.47 -18.97 1.94
C LYS A 89 -5.02 -19.95 3.03
N ARG A 90 -3.91 -19.65 3.72
CA ARG A 90 -3.36 -20.48 4.82
C ARG A 90 -3.97 -20.13 6.17
N ILE A 91 -4.47 -18.90 6.30
CA ILE A 91 -5.13 -18.39 7.51
C ILE A 91 -6.43 -17.70 7.10
N SER A 92 -7.38 -17.62 8.05
CA SER A 92 -8.63 -16.89 7.82
C SER A 92 -8.42 -15.37 7.90
N PHE A 93 -9.39 -14.58 7.43
CA PHE A 93 -9.36 -13.12 7.61
C PHE A 93 -9.30 -12.71 9.09
N GLY A 94 -10.04 -13.41 9.97
CA GLY A 94 -9.99 -13.15 11.42
C GLY A 94 -8.60 -13.42 12.02
N ASP A 95 -7.95 -14.51 11.61
CA ASP A 95 -6.59 -14.83 12.02
C ASP A 95 -5.55 -13.86 11.45
N TYR A 96 -5.78 -13.36 10.22
CA TYR A 96 -4.97 -12.32 9.61
C TYR A 96 -4.98 -11.04 10.44
N ILE A 97 -6.16 -10.49 10.73
CA ILE A 97 -6.28 -9.26 11.53
C ILE A 97 -5.72 -9.46 12.94
N LYS A 98 -5.97 -10.63 13.56
CA LYS A 98 -5.39 -10.98 14.85
C LYS A 98 -3.85 -10.99 14.80
N GLY A 99 -3.26 -11.65 13.81
CA GLY A 99 -1.81 -11.72 13.63
C GLY A 99 -1.19 -10.34 13.42
N MET A 100 -1.80 -9.50 12.58
CA MET A 100 -1.36 -8.11 12.38
C MET A 100 -1.39 -7.33 13.69
N SER A 101 -2.49 -7.42 14.43
CA SER A 101 -2.65 -6.77 15.73
C SER A 101 -1.60 -7.23 16.76
N GLU A 102 -1.34 -8.54 16.86
CA GLU A 102 -0.38 -9.12 17.80
C GLU A 102 1.06 -8.68 17.54
N VAL A 103 1.46 -8.48 16.27
CA VAL A 103 2.79 -7.97 15.91
C VAL A 103 3.04 -6.56 16.45
N PHE A 104 2.01 -5.70 16.41
CA PHE A 104 2.19 -4.28 16.74
C PHE A 104 1.75 -3.90 18.15
N LEU A 105 0.83 -4.64 18.78
CA LEU A 105 0.30 -4.35 20.13
C LEU A 105 1.38 -4.00 21.17
N PRO A 106 2.52 -4.73 21.29
CA PRO A 106 3.55 -4.42 22.28
C PRO A 106 4.27 -3.08 22.05
N HIS A 107 4.10 -2.47 20.87
CA HIS A 107 4.83 -1.30 20.42
C HIS A 107 3.92 -0.11 20.08
N VAL A 108 2.62 -0.22 20.33
CA VAL A 108 1.64 0.84 20.06
C VAL A 108 2.03 2.10 20.82
N LYS A 109 2.08 3.21 20.09
CA LYS A 109 2.23 4.57 20.63
C LYS A 109 1.03 5.44 20.27
N ASN A 110 0.38 5.18 19.14
CA ASN A 110 -0.88 5.78 18.75
C ASN A 110 -2.02 4.78 19.02
N HIS A 111 -2.59 4.85 20.23
CA HIS A 111 -3.69 3.99 20.66
C HIS A 111 -5.01 4.30 19.93
N GLU A 112 -5.24 5.56 19.56
CA GLU A 112 -6.44 5.97 18.83
C GLU A 112 -6.55 5.25 17.48
N LEU A 113 -5.47 5.23 16.69
CA LEU A 113 -5.42 4.53 15.42
C LEU A 113 -5.55 3.01 15.62
N TYR A 114 -4.89 2.47 16.63
CA TYR A 114 -4.96 1.04 16.92
C TYR A 114 -6.39 0.60 17.26
N ASP A 115 -7.09 1.33 18.12
CA ASP A 115 -8.47 1.05 18.49
C ASP A 115 -9.41 1.22 17.29
N ASP A 116 -9.22 2.26 16.47
CA ASP A 116 -10.00 2.47 15.25
C ASP A 116 -9.80 1.34 14.24
N LEU A 117 -8.58 0.82 14.06
CA LEU A 117 -8.34 -0.33 13.19
C LEU A 117 -9.07 -1.58 13.70
N LEU A 118 -9.06 -1.84 15.01
CA LEU A 118 -9.78 -2.97 15.59
C LEU A 118 -11.30 -2.85 15.40
N ARG A 119 -11.85 -1.64 15.47
CA ARG A 119 -13.28 -1.37 15.18
C ARG A 119 -13.58 -1.53 13.70
N TYR A 120 -12.77 -0.91 12.86
CA TYR A 120 -12.88 -0.93 11.41
C TYR A 120 -12.94 -2.36 10.87
N PHE A 121 -12.02 -3.23 11.27
CA PHE A 121 -12.01 -4.63 10.84
C PHE A 121 -13.14 -5.49 11.42
N LYS A 122 -13.90 -4.98 12.40
CA LYS A 122 -15.13 -5.59 12.90
C LYS A 122 -16.39 -5.00 12.24
N ASN A 123 -16.23 -4.12 11.25
CA ASN A 123 -17.31 -3.32 10.66
C ASN A 123 -18.04 -2.43 11.69
N GLU A 124 -17.31 -1.98 12.71
CA GLU A 124 -17.78 -0.99 13.68
C GLU A 124 -17.36 0.42 13.25
N THR A 125 -18.10 1.43 13.68
CA THR A 125 -17.77 2.84 13.42
C THR A 125 -16.48 3.24 14.14
N THR A 126 -15.53 3.83 13.41
CA THR A 126 -14.32 4.43 13.97
C THR A 126 -14.65 5.70 14.76
N GLN A 127 -13.80 6.06 15.71
CA GLN A 127 -14.01 7.19 16.63
C GLN A 127 -13.15 8.40 16.28
N THR A 128 -11.93 8.18 15.82
CA THR A 128 -10.92 9.24 15.68
C THR A 128 -10.56 9.51 14.23
N TYR A 129 -10.19 8.45 13.50
CA TYR A 129 -9.72 8.51 12.13
C TYR A 129 -10.74 7.89 11.18
N ALA A 130 -10.94 8.54 10.03
CA ALA A 130 -11.69 7.95 8.93
C ALA A 130 -10.80 6.93 8.22
N LEU A 131 -11.27 5.68 8.13
CA LEU A 131 -10.59 4.56 7.49
C LEU A 131 -11.46 3.98 6.39
N GLY A 132 -10.81 3.29 5.45
CA GLY A 132 -11.41 2.69 4.28
C GLY A 132 -11.80 3.68 3.18
N THR A 133 -12.28 3.10 2.09
CA THR A 133 -12.77 3.80 0.92
C THR A 133 -14.22 3.41 0.65
N SER A 134 -14.82 3.95 -0.42
CA SER A 134 -16.14 3.51 -0.86
C SER A 134 -16.13 2.19 -1.64
N VAL A 135 -14.96 1.54 -1.82
CA VAL A 135 -14.78 0.34 -2.64
C VAL A 135 -13.99 -0.69 -1.83
N ALA A 136 -14.66 -1.77 -1.40
CA ALA A 136 -14.11 -2.73 -0.46
C ALA A 136 -12.81 -3.39 -0.97
N ALA A 137 -12.71 -3.73 -2.26
CA ALA A 137 -11.46 -4.26 -2.82
C ALA A 137 -10.23 -3.36 -2.59
N LEU A 138 -10.39 -2.04 -2.49
CA LEU A 138 -9.26 -1.11 -2.26
C LEU A 138 -8.83 -1.07 -0.79
N ASP A 139 -9.65 -1.57 0.11
CA ASP A 139 -9.42 -1.53 1.56
C ASP A 139 -8.58 -2.74 2.03
N ARG A 140 -8.32 -3.71 1.14
CA ARG A 140 -7.54 -4.93 1.44
C ARG A 140 -6.13 -4.67 1.97
N ALA A 141 -5.55 -3.50 1.65
CA ALA A 141 -4.25 -3.08 2.14
C ALA A 141 -4.29 -2.41 3.53
N ASP A 142 -5.47 -2.05 4.06
CA ASP A 142 -5.57 -1.23 5.29
C ASP A 142 -5.04 -1.93 6.53
N ALA A 143 -4.88 -3.26 6.51
CA ALA A 143 -4.24 -3.97 7.61
C ALA A 143 -2.77 -3.53 7.77
N PHE A 144 -2.12 -3.03 6.71
CA PHE A 144 -0.80 -2.42 6.80
C PHE A 144 -0.77 -1.20 7.74
N LEU A 145 -1.90 -0.52 7.96
CA LEU A 145 -1.98 0.64 8.86
C LEU A 145 -1.64 0.30 10.31
N PHE A 146 -1.72 -0.97 10.72
CA PHE A 146 -1.18 -1.39 12.02
C PHE A 146 0.31 -1.04 12.17
N SER A 147 1.08 -1.03 11.07
CA SER A 147 2.49 -0.63 11.06
C SER A 147 2.74 0.86 11.35
N LEU A 148 1.69 1.68 11.34
CA LEU A 148 1.76 3.10 11.67
C LEU A 148 1.45 3.37 13.15
N THR A 149 0.91 2.38 13.87
CA THR A 149 0.51 2.54 15.28
C THR A 149 1.68 2.73 16.24
N ASP A 150 2.91 2.38 15.82
CA ASP A 150 4.14 2.55 16.62
C ASP A 150 4.82 3.92 16.44
N LEU A 151 4.22 4.80 15.64
CA LEU A 151 4.70 6.17 15.40
C LEU A 151 4.33 7.09 16.58
N PRO A 152 5.30 7.76 17.22
CA PRO A 152 5.06 8.71 18.30
C PRO A 152 4.72 10.10 17.75
N ILE A 153 3.55 10.24 17.12
CA ILE A 153 3.15 11.48 16.45
C ILE A 153 1.79 11.98 16.94
N ASP A 154 1.57 13.28 16.75
CA ASP A 154 0.28 13.92 17.01
C ASP A 154 -0.80 13.55 15.98
N HIS A 155 -2.04 13.87 16.33
CA HIS A 155 -3.24 13.57 15.56
C HIS A 155 -3.20 14.21 14.15
N GLU A 156 -2.77 15.46 14.04
CA GLU A 156 -2.72 16.18 12.76
C GLU A 156 -1.75 15.51 11.78
N ARG A 157 -0.57 15.12 12.29
CA ARG A 157 0.41 14.39 11.50
C ARG A 157 -0.09 13.00 11.11
N MET A 158 -0.81 12.31 12.01
CA MET A 158 -1.41 11.01 11.68
C MET A 158 -2.46 11.15 10.56
N ASN A 159 -3.36 12.14 10.61
CA ASN A 159 -4.30 12.42 9.53
C ASN A 159 -3.60 12.70 8.19
N THR A 160 -2.48 13.42 8.23
CA THR A 160 -1.69 13.68 7.03
C THR A 160 -1.11 12.40 6.45
N ILE A 161 -0.59 11.50 7.30
CA ILE A 161 -0.06 10.20 6.87
C ILE A 161 -1.17 9.31 6.32
N LEU A 162 -2.32 9.21 6.99
CA LEU A 162 -3.46 8.42 6.52
C LEU A 162 -3.99 8.93 5.17
N ARG A 163 -4.09 10.24 4.97
CA ARG A 163 -4.47 10.80 3.67
C ARG A 163 -3.49 10.41 2.57
N ARG A 164 -2.18 10.52 2.85
CA ARG A 164 -1.12 10.13 1.91
C ARG A 164 -1.07 8.62 1.66
N TRP A 165 -1.38 7.81 2.68
CA TRP A 165 -1.56 6.37 2.56
C TRP A 165 -2.63 6.07 1.52
N TYR A 166 -3.83 6.65 1.65
CA TYR A 166 -4.91 6.37 0.71
C TYR A 166 -4.59 6.85 -0.71
N TYR A 167 -3.90 7.99 -0.88
CA TYR A 167 -3.40 8.40 -2.21
C TYR A 167 -2.49 7.33 -2.84
N LEU A 168 -1.62 6.71 -2.04
CA LEU A 168 -0.69 5.71 -2.54
C LEU A 168 -1.35 4.34 -2.74
N ALA A 169 -2.07 3.85 -1.72
CA ALA A 169 -2.68 2.53 -1.70
C ALA A 169 -3.76 2.41 -2.78
N VAL A 170 -4.66 3.40 -2.89
CA VAL A 170 -5.70 3.40 -3.94
C VAL A 170 -5.08 3.44 -5.33
N ALA A 171 -4.09 4.29 -5.55
CA ALA A 171 -3.42 4.35 -6.84
C ALA A 171 -2.68 3.04 -7.18
N HIS A 172 -2.08 2.40 -6.18
CA HIS A 172 -1.37 1.15 -6.36
C HIS A 172 -2.31 0.00 -6.69
N LEU A 173 -3.32 -0.24 -5.85
CA LEU A 173 -4.22 -1.39 -5.98
C LEU A 173 -5.06 -1.29 -7.24
N MET A 174 -5.50 -0.10 -7.62
CA MET A 174 -6.31 0.06 -8.82
C MET A 174 -5.52 -0.12 -10.12
N LEU A 175 -4.22 0.20 -10.11
CA LEU A 175 -3.34 -0.15 -11.22
C LEU A 175 -3.10 -1.66 -11.33
N ASP A 176 -2.99 -2.33 -10.18
CA ASP A 176 -2.94 -3.80 -10.07
C ASP A 176 -4.21 -4.41 -10.67
N ASP A 177 -5.38 -3.95 -10.20
CA ASP A 177 -6.71 -4.40 -10.64
C ASP A 177 -6.94 -4.19 -12.15
N PHE A 178 -6.32 -3.18 -12.77
CA PHE A 178 -6.39 -3.00 -14.23
C PHE A 178 -5.53 -4.00 -14.99
N VAL A 179 -4.35 -4.34 -14.47
CA VAL A 179 -3.43 -5.28 -15.10
C VAL A 179 -3.95 -6.71 -14.94
N ASP A 180 -4.51 -7.04 -13.79
CA ASP A 180 -4.92 -8.39 -13.43
C ASP A 180 -6.42 -8.66 -13.68
N LEU A 181 -7.14 -7.72 -14.31
CA LEU A 181 -8.60 -7.76 -14.50
C LEU A 181 -9.15 -9.10 -15.01
N ASP A 182 -8.54 -9.69 -16.04
CA ASP A 182 -9.02 -10.95 -16.60
C ASP A 182 -8.74 -12.13 -15.65
N GLU A 183 -7.56 -12.14 -15.02
CA GLU A 183 -7.17 -13.19 -14.07
C GLU A 183 -8.07 -13.14 -12.81
N ASP A 184 -8.33 -11.95 -12.29
CA ASP A 184 -9.21 -11.72 -11.15
C ASP A 184 -10.65 -12.12 -11.45
N ARG A 185 -11.13 -11.79 -12.66
CA ARG A 185 -12.48 -12.17 -13.11
C ARG A 185 -12.63 -13.69 -13.21
N GLU A 186 -11.63 -14.38 -13.75
CA GLU A 186 -11.65 -15.84 -13.90
C GLU A 186 -11.60 -16.56 -12.54
N LYS A 187 -10.87 -16.01 -11.58
CA LYS A 187 -10.67 -16.61 -10.26
C LYS A 187 -11.66 -16.15 -9.20
N GLY A 188 -12.42 -15.10 -9.47
CA GLY A 188 -13.29 -14.44 -8.49
C GLY A 188 -12.50 -13.80 -7.35
N GLU A 189 -11.37 -13.16 -7.69
CA GLU A 189 -10.51 -12.45 -6.74
C GLU A 189 -10.99 -10.99 -6.55
N GLU A 190 -10.52 -10.33 -5.49
CA GLU A 190 -10.92 -8.96 -5.15
C GLU A 190 -10.41 -7.97 -6.18
N ASN A 191 -11.30 -7.22 -6.82
CA ASN A 191 -10.94 -6.24 -7.86
C ASN A 191 -11.94 -5.08 -7.86
N ALA A 192 -11.44 -3.85 -7.78
CA ALA A 192 -12.26 -2.65 -7.68
C ALA A 192 -13.19 -2.43 -8.89
N LEU A 193 -12.75 -2.79 -10.09
CA LEU A 193 -13.55 -2.66 -11.31
C LEU A 193 -14.71 -3.64 -11.31
N ILE A 194 -14.47 -4.86 -10.81
CA ILE A 194 -15.48 -5.91 -10.66
C ILE A 194 -16.48 -5.53 -9.57
N ASP A 195 -16.01 -5.07 -8.40
CA ASP A 195 -16.84 -4.58 -7.28
C ASP A 195 -17.81 -3.47 -7.72
N LEU A 196 -17.37 -2.62 -8.65
CA LEU A 196 -18.16 -1.51 -9.18
C LEU A 196 -19.08 -1.90 -10.35
N GLY A 197 -19.05 -3.17 -10.78
CA GLY A 197 -19.99 -3.75 -11.73
C GLY A 197 -19.45 -4.07 -13.12
N ASP A 198 -18.11 -4.11 -13.31
CA ASP A 198 -17.42 -4.61 -14.51
C ASP A 198 -17.99 -4.07 -15.84
N ASN A 199 -18.16 -2.75 -15.90
CA ASN A 199 -18.75 -2.06 -17.05
C ASN A 199 -18.09 -0.70 -17.28
N LYS A 200 -18.49 0.01 -18.33
CA LYS A 200 -17.94 1.33 -18.66
C LYS A 200 -18.09 2.37 -17.56
N ALA A 201 -19.19 2.38 -16.82
CA ALA A 201 -19.38 3.32 -15.71
C ALA A 201 -18.46 2.99 -14.53
N ALA A 202 -18.24 1.70 -14.25
CA ALA A 202 -17.23 1.26 -13.29
C ALA A 202 -15.83 1.71 -13.70
N LEU A 203 -15.48 1.51 -14.98
CA LEU A 203 -14.18 1.95 -15.52
C LEU A 203 -13.98 3.45 -15.36
N GLN A 204 -14.96 4.27 -15.74
CA GLN A 204 -14.87 5.72 -15.58
C GLN A 204 -14.65 6.10 -14.10
N LYS A 205 -15.40 5.48 -13.18
CA LYS A 205 -15.27 5.76 -11.74
C LYS A 205 -13.88 5.36 -11.22
N CYS A 206 -13.35 4.20 -11.62
CA CYS A 206 -11.98 3.79 -11.29
C CYS A 206 -10.96 4.79 -11.84
N GLN A 207 -11.10 5.21 -13.10
CA GLN A 207 -10.20 6.19 -13.70
C GLN A 207 -10.22 7.54 -12.97
N ASP A 208 -11.40 8.03 -12.61
CA ASP A 208 -11.57 9.29 -11.87
C ASP A 208 -10.92 9.18 -10.47
N MET A 209 -11.19 8.10 -9.75
CA MET A 209 -10.57 7.83 -8.45
C MET A 209 -9.05 7.72 -8.58
N LEU A 210 -8.53 7.03 -9.60
CA LEU A 210 -7.10 6.86 -9.81
C LEU A 210 -6.43 8.20 -10.05
N GLN A 211 -6.98 9.00 -10.96
CA GLN A 211 -6.44 10.31 -11.29
C GLN A 211 -6.45 11.24 -10.09
N GLN A 212 -7.52 11.26 -9.30
CA GLN A 212 -7.60 12.04 -8.07
C GLN A 212 -6.51 11.65 -7.07
N ASN A 213 -6.24 10.36 -6.91
CA ASN A 213 -5.22 9.87 -5.99
C ASN A 213 -3.79 10.13 -6.52
N ILE A 214 -3.55 9.99 -7.83
CA ILE A 214 -2.29 10.39 -8.47
C ILE A 214 -2.04 11.90 -8.31
N ASP A 215 -3.08 12.72 -8.45
CA ASP A 215 -2.97 14.16 -8.23
C ASP A 215 -2.66 14.49 -6.77
N GLY A 216 -3.30 13.78 -5.82
CA GLY A 216 -2.97 13.87 -4.39
C GLY A 216 -1.53 13.48 -4.07
N LEU A 217 -0.97 12.48 -4.78
CA LEU A 217 0.45 12.10 -4.63
C LEU A 217 1.40 13.24 -4.99
N LYS A 218 1.03 14.17 -5.89
CA LYS A 218 1.87 15.33 -6.26
C LYS A 218 2.14 16.24 -5.06
N GLU A 219 1.21 16.34 -4.12
CA GLU A 219 1.41 17.11 -2.86
C GLU A 219 2.56 16.57 -2.01
N THR A 220 2.93 15.30 -2.20
CA THR A 220 3.95 14.62 -1.41
C THR A 220 5.22 14.36 -2.23
N ASN A 221 5.05 13.88 -3.47
CA ASN A 221 6.15 13.50 -4.34
C ASN A 221 5.72 13.47 -5.81
N GLU A 222 6.03 14.54 -6.54
CA GLU A 222 5.71 14.67 -7.97
C GLU A 222 6.34 13.56 -8.84
N LEU A 223 7.51 13.03 -8.48
CA LEU A 223 8.18 11.97 -9.25
C LEU A 223 7.49 10.62 -9.07
N VAL A 224 7.01 10.31 -7.86
CA VAL A 224 6.14 9.14 -7.63
C VAL A 224 4.84 9.30 -8.40
N ALA A 225 4.17 10.46 -8.31
CA ALA A 225 2.95 10.70 -9.07
C ALA A 225 3.16 10.50 -10.58
N ALA A 226 4.25 11.04 -11.14
CA ALA A 226 4.60 10.86 -12.54
C ALA A 226 4.94 9.40 -12.90
N PHE A 227 5.51 8.63 -11.96
CA PHE A 227 5.75 7.20 -12.14
C PHE A 227 4.43 6.42 -12.22
N PHE A 228 3.49 6.69 -11.30
CA PHE A 228 2.16 6.07 -11.32
C PHE A 228 1.36 6.47 -12.57
N GLN A 229 1.44 7.73 -12.99
CA GLN A 229 0.81 8.19 -14.24
C GLN A 229 1.31 7.40 -15.45
N LYS A 230 2.61 7.14 -15.56
CA LYS A 230 3.16 6.34 -16.67
C LYS A 230 2.67 4.90 -16.67
N ILE A 231 2.47 4.31 -15.49
CA ILE A 231 1.91 2.96 -15.37
C ILE A 231 0.44 2.98 -15.78
N TYR A 232 -0.32 3.98 -15.30
CA TYR A 232 -1.72 4.18 -15.69
C TYR A 232 -1.89 4.34 -17.20
N ASP A 233 -1.11 5.23 -17.83
CA ASP A 233 -1.16 5.49 -19.27
C ASP A 233 -0.92 4.21 -20.09
N LYS A 234 -0.14 3.27 -19.55
CA LYS A 234 0.06 1.94 -20.14
C LYS A 234 -1.11 1.00 -19.84
N ALA A 235 -1.55 0.92 -18.59
CA ALA A 235 -2.61 0.00 -18.15
C ALA A 235 -3.94 0.26 -18.88
N ILE A 236 -4.28 1.52 -19.15
CA ILE A 236 -5.51 1.83 -19.90
C ILE A 236 -5.48 1.37 -21.35
N GLN A 237 -4.30 1.11 -21.92
CA GLN A 237 -4.18 0.62 -23.29
C GLN A 237 -4.32 -0.90 -23.37
N ASP A 238 -4.41 -1.59 -22.23
CA ASP A 238 -4.52 -3.04 -22.20
C ASP A 238 -5.86 -3.50 -22.78
N GLU A 239 -5.85 -4.62 -23.51
CA GLU A 239 -7.02 -5.11 -24.26
C GLU A 239 -8.24 -5.35 -23.35
N PRO A 240 -8.11 -5.95 -22.15
CA PRO A 240 -9.24 -6.17 -21.25
C PRO A 240 -9.91 -4.86 -20.83
N VAL A 241 -9.11 -3.84 -20.51
CA VAL A 241 -9.58 -2.51 -20.10
C VAL A 241 -10.23 -1.80 -21.28
N GLN A 242 -9.63 -1.86 -22.47
CA GLN A 242 -10.18 -1.27 -23.69
C GLN A 242 -11.49 -1.93 -24.13
N ALA A 243 -11.69 -3.23 -23.86
CA ALA A 243 -12.93 -3.92 -24.17
C ALA A 243 -14.13 -3.35 -23.41
N LEU A 244 -13.93 -2.87 -22.18
CA LEU A 244 -14.98 -2.26 -21.38
C LEU A 244 -15.46 -0.90 -21.91
N ASN A 245 -14.60 -0.14 -22.60
CA ASN A 245 -15.01 1.11 -23.25
C ASN A 245 -16.05 0.92 -24.36
N LYS A 246 -16.15 -0.30 -24.90
CA LYS A 246 -17.04 -0.70 -26.00
C LYS A 246 -18.33 -1.36 -25.54
N ARG A 247 -18.45 -1.68 -24.24
CA ARG A 247 -19.64 -2.25 -23.59
C ARG A 247 -20.45 -1.14 -22.93
#